data_AF-A0A8E2WFV1-F1
#
_entry.id   AF-A0A8E2WFV1-F1
#
_cell.length_a   1.000
_cell.length_b   1.000
_cell.length_c   1.000
_cell.angle_alpha   90.00
_cell.angle_beta   90.00
_cell.angle_gamma   90.00
#
_symmetry.space_group_name_H-M   'P 1'
#
loop_
_entity.id
_entity.type
_entity.pdbx_description
1 polymer ?
#
loop_
_entity_poly.entity_id
_entity_poly.type
_entity_poly.pdbx_seq_one_letter_code
_entity_poly.pdbx_strand_id
1 'polypeptide(L)'
;MSVEYWAPDRSLEGQTVVLIGGGPSHAEIDLALLKGHRFAAINSGCRKVRPIATAKDILYFTDNSWCEQHGDLIEGWPGPVICANRHSKNRLGDRIRCIDINDLTARIGGLSHHVQASSGHILSCLLQLMGAARLILTGFDCRVVDGRTHGHNDYNSLNDLPVFEGQFMPGWQALALLLDIEIINATPGSAIPCFPFRSLEDCLTWRPMGEAPYDGSPIRSRETDYPYREKVVVWTGRPERFWGAADGNDLVLYRPMEWMPA
;
A
#
# COMPACT_ATOMS: atom_id res chain seq x y z
N MET A 1 -21.17 -3.32 -27.13
CA MET A 1 -21.65 -4.23 -26.06
C MET A 1 -21.53 -3.48 -24.75
N SER A 2 -22.53 -3.57 -23.86
CA SER A 2 -22.43 -3.01 -22.50
C SER A 2 -21.42 -3.82 -21.70
N VAL A 3 -20.47 -3.14 -21.05
CA VAL A 3 -19.52 -3.80 -20.14
C VAL A 3 -20.22 -4.04 -18.82
N GLU A 4 -20.22 -5.29 -18.37
CA GLU A 4 -20.65 -5.64 -17.01
C GLU A 4 -19.59 -5.20 -16.00
N TYR A 5 -20.02 -4.39 -15.04
CA TYR A 5 -19.17 -3.93 -13.94
C TYR A 5 -19.31 -4.87 -12.74
N TRP A 6 -18.15 -5.28 -12.22
CA TRP A 6 -18.04 -6.01 -10.97
C TRP A 6 -18.10 -5.03 -9.80
N ALA A 7 -18.98 -5.31 -8.84
CA ALA A 7 -19.06 -4.59 -7.58
C ALA A 7 -18.13 -5.23 -6.54
N PRO A 8 -17.33 -4.45 -5.79
CA PRO A 8 -16.44 -5.00 -4.78
C PRO A 8 -17.20 -5.64 -3.61
N ASP A 9 -16.80 -6.85 -3.27
CA ASP A 9 -17.25 -7.59 -2.07
C ASP A 9 -16.42 -7.21 -0.83
N ARG A 10 -16.83 -7.64 0.37
CA ARG A 10 -16.10 -7.41 1.63
C ARG A 10 -15.04 -8.50 1.93
N SER A 11 -14.39 -9.08 0.92
CA SER A 11 -13.45 -10.20 1.11
C SER A 11 -12.16 -9.86 1.86
N LEU A 12 -11.92 -8.58 2.14
CA LEU A 12 -10.77 -8.07 2.89
C LEU A 12 -11.15 -7.52 4.27
N GLU A 13 -12.39 -7.76 4.74
CA GLU A 13 -12.87 -7.30 6.05
C GLU A 13 -11.84 -7.52 7.16
N GLY A 14 -11.42 -6.44 7.81
CA GLY A 14 -10.51 -6.45 8.94
C GLY A 14 -9.05 -6.79 8.60
N GLN A 15 -8.70 -7.00 7.32
CA GLN A 15 -7.36 -7.43 6.93
C GLN A 15 -6.40 -6.24 6.74
N THR A 16 -5.14 -6.49 7.06
CA THR A 16 -4.01 -5.70 6.58
C THR A 16 -3.61 -6.17 5.18
N VAL A 17 -3.46 -5.25 4.24
CA VAL A 17 -3.05 -5.55 2.86
C VAL A 17 -1.80 -4.75 2.51
N VAL A 18 -0.78 -5.45 2.01
CA VAL A 18 0.41 -4.79 1.46
C VAL A 18 0.13 -4.38 0.01
N LEU A 19 0.26 -3.09 -0.27
CA LEU A 19 0.15 -2.52 -1.61
C LEU A 19 1.53 -2.51 -2.25
N ILE A 20 1.67 -3.16 -3.41
CA ILE A 20 2.94 -3.26 -4.14
C ILE A 20 2.88 -2.33 -5.36
N GLY A 21 3.55 -1.19 -5.25
CA GLY A 21 3.75 -0.23 -6.33
C GLY A 21 4.85 -0.65 -7.33
N GLY A 22 5.04 0.17 -8.36
CA GLY A 22 6.04 -0.04 -9.42
C GLY A 22 7.27 0.86 -9.34
N GLY A 23 7.39 1.70 -8.31
CA GLY A 23 8.52 2.60 -8.11
C GLY A 23 9.85 1.85 -7.94
N PRO A 24 11.00 2.54 -8.03
CA PRO A 24 12.32 1.88 -8.05
C PRO A 24 12.57 0.96 -6.85
N SER A 25 12.13 1.35 -5.65
CA SER A 25 12.35 0.57 -4.43
C SER A 25 11.62 -0.78 -4.40
N HIS A 26 10.62 -1.01 -5.28
CA HIS A 26 9.89 -2.28 -5.29
C HIS A 26 10.80 -3.49 -5.60
N ALA A 27 11.90 -3.26 -6.34
CA ALA A 27 12.87 -4.31 -6.65
C ALA A 27 13.54 -4.89 -5.40
N GLU A 28 13.64 -4.08 -4.33
CA GLU A 28 14.33 -4.41 -3.08
C GLU A 28 13.42 -5.02 -2.01
N ILE A 29 12.14 -5.24 -2.31
CA ILE A 29 11.21 -5.88 -1.38
C ILE A 29 11.71 -7.28 -1.02
N ASP A 30 11.82 -7.57 0.28
CA ASP A 30 12.08 -8.93 0.75
C ASP A 30 10.80 -9.77 0.69
N LEU A 31 10.81 -10.75 -0.21
CA LEU A 31 9.68 -11.68 -0.40
C LEU A 31 9.48 -12.62 0.80
N ALA A 32 10.51 -12.85 1.61
CA ALA A 32 10.39 -13.66 2.81
C ALA A 32 9.45 -12.99 3.82
N LEU A 33 9.54 -11.66 3.97
CA LEU A 33 8.67 -10.88 4.84
C LEU A 33 7.22 -10.89 4.38
N LEU A 34 6.97 -10.87 3.06
CA LEU A 34 5.61 -10.87 2.51
C LEU A 34 4.91 -12.24 2.59
N LYS A 35 5.66 -13.33 2.80
CA LYS A 35 5.09 -14.67 2.75
C LYS A 35 4.05 -14.87 3.85
N GLY A 36 2.82 -15.19 3.46
CA GLY A 36 1.70 -15.40 4.38
C GLY A 36 0.90 -14.13 4.70
N HIS A 37 1.36 -12.96 4.24
CA HIS A 37 0.59 -11.72 4.29
C HIS A 37 -0.20 -11.52 3.00
N ARG A 38 -1.35 -10.86 3.10
CA ARG A 38 -2.18 -10.51 1.94
C ARG A 38 -1.54 -9.33 1.22
N PHE A 39 -1.44 -9.40 -0.10
CA PHE A 39 -0.98 -8.26 -0.89
C PHE A 39 -1.80 -8.03 -2.17
N ALA A 40 -1.66 -6.81 -2.70
CA ALA A 40 -2.21 -6.42 -3.98
C ALA A 40 -1.13 -5.68 -4.78
N ALA A 41 -0.84 -6.16 -5.99
CA ALA A 41 0.20 -5.63 -6.84
C ALA A 41 -0.35 -4.83 -8.02
N ILE A 42 0.39 -3.79 -8.41
CA ILE A 42 -0.01 -2.86 -9.46
C ILE A 42 0.86 -3.05 -10.70
N ASN A 43 0.22 -3.21 -11.86
CA ASN A 43 0.88 -3.32 -13.17
C ASN A 43 2.11 -4.25 -13.08
N SER A 44 3.29 -3.81 -13.54
CA SER A 44 4.53 -4.59 -13.54
C SER A 44 5.21 -4.73 -12.18
N GLY A 45 4.77 -4.02 -11.14
CA GLY A 45 5.20 -4.29 -9.77
C GLY A 45 4.88 -5.73 -9.34
N CYS A 46 3.89 -6.36 -10.01
CA CYS A 46 3.54 -7.76 -9.80
C CYS A 46 4.68 -8.74 -10.09
N ARG A 47 5.65 -8.41 -10.96
CA ARG A 47 6.74 -9.31 -11.35
C ARG A 47 7.56 -9.78 -10.15
N LYS A 48 7.82 -8.86 -9.22
CA LYS A 48 8.59 -9.13 -8.00
C LYS A 48 7.88 -10.15 -7.10
N VAL A 49 6.57 -9.99 -6.91
CA VAL A 49 5.79 -10.78 -5.94
C VAL A 49 5.07 -11.99 -6.54
N ARG A 50 5.01 -12.12 -7.87
CA ARG A 50 4.39 -13.25 -8.56
C ARG A 50 4.87 -14.63 -8.06
N PRO A 51 6.17 -14.86 -7.76
CA PRO A 51 6.62 -16.16 -7.25
C PRO A 51 6.00 -16.60 -5.92
N ILE A 52 5.48 -15.67 -5.12
CA ILE A 52 4.85 -15.94 -3.82
C ILE A 52 3.34 -15.66 -3.81
N ALA A 53 2.78 -15.19 -4.94
CA ALA A 53 1.36 -14.87 -5.05
C ALA A 53 0.48 -16.12 -4.93
N THR A 54 -0.68 -15.95 -4.34
CA THR A 54 -1.67 -17.00 -4.12
C THR A 54 -3.01 -16.63 -4.76
N ALA A 55 -3.98 -17.54 -4.72
CA ALA A 55 -5.34 -17.28 -5.21
C ALA A 55 -6.07 -16.14 -4.46
N LYS A 56 -5.50 -15.66 -3.36
CA LYS A 56 -6.01 -14.52 -2.60
C LYS A 56 -5.42 -13.21 -3.12
N ASP A 57 -4.18 -13.17 -3.58
CA ASP A 57 -3.51 -11.91 -3.87
C ASP A 57 -4.05 -11.25 -5.16
N ILE A 58 -4.15 -9.92 -5.13
CA ILE A 58 -4.82 -9.16 -6.19
C ILE A 58 -3.77 -8.61 -7.15
N LEU A 59 -4.05 -8.67 -8.45
CA LEU A 59 -3.37 -7.86 -9.46
C LEU A 59 -4.34 -6.79 -9.95
N TYR A 60 -3.91 -5.54 -9.87
CA TYR A 60 -4.65 -4.41 -10.41
C TYR A 60 -3.85 -3.73 -11.53
N PHE A 61 -4.53 -3.33 -12.60
CA PHE A 61 -3.92 -2.50 -13.64
C PHE A 61 -4.93 -1.54 -14.27
N THR A 62 -4.44 -0.44 -14.85
CA THR A 62 -5.29 0.58 -15.49
C THR A 62 -5.00 0.76 -16.97
N ASP A 63 -3.75 0.60 -17.42
CA ASP A 63 -3.35 0.98 -18.78
C ASP A 63 -3.76 -0.06 -19.84
N ASN A 64 -4.31 0.42 -20.95
CA ASN A 64 -4.66 -0.44 -22.10
C ASN A 64 -3.39 -1.05 -22.73
N SER A 65 -2.35 -0.23 -22.94
CA SER A 65 -1.08 -0.69 -23.53
C SER A 65 -0.38 -1.72 -22.66
N TRP A 66 -0.38 -1.54 -21.34
CA TRP A 66 0.18 -2.53 -20.41
C TRP A 66 -0.56 -3.86 -20.52
N CYS A 67 -1.90 -3.83 -20.57
CA CYS A 67 -2.73 -5.02 -20.78
C CYS A 67 -2.42 -5.72 -22.11
N GLU A 68 -2.24 -4.95 -23.19
CA GLU A 68 -1.85 -5.46 -24.51
C GLU A 68 -0.51 -6.19 -24.48
N GLN A 69 0.48 -5.62 -23.80
CA GLN A 69 1.87 -6.10 -23.77
C GLN A 69 2.12 -7.22 -22.75
N HIS A 70 1.30 -7.32 -21.69
CA HIS A 70 1.56 -8.20 -20.54
C HIS A 70 0.42 -9.19 -20.26
N GLY A 71 -0.18 -9.73 -21.33
CA GLY A 71 -1.19 -10.79 -21.22
C GLY A 71 -0.70 -12.01 -20.42
N ASP A 72 0.59 -12.34 -20.54
CA ASP A 72 1.23 -13.44 -19.81
C ASP A 72 1.24 -13.23 -18.28
N LEU A 73 1.42 -11.99 -17.83
CA LEU A 73 1.36 -11.65 -16.40
C LEU A 73 -0.07 -11.74 -15.87
N ILE A 74 -1.06 -11.38 -16.69
CA ILE A 74 -2.47 -11.46 -16.34
C ILE A 74 -2.96 -12.91 -16.28
N GLU A 75 -2.67 -13.70 -17.33
CA GLU A 75 -3.03 -15.12 -17.40
C GLU A 75 -2.35 -15.91 -16.29
N GLY A 76 -1.07 -15.62 -16.04
CA GLY A 76 -0.27 -16.30 -15.04
C GLY A 76 -0.44 -15.81 -13.60
N TRP A 77 -1.31 -14.83 -13.33
CA TRP A 77 -1.60 -14.39 -11.97
C TRP A 77 -2.56 -15.37 -11.28
N PRO A 78 -2.26 -15.87 -10.07
CA PRO A 78 -3.08 -16.92 -9.45
C PRO A 78 -4.41 -16.42 -8.87
N GLY A 79 -4.52 -15.13 -8.56
CA GLY A 79 -5.68 -14.55 -7.88
C GLY A 79 -6.56 -13.66 -8.77
N PRO A 80 -7.43 -12.84 -8.13
CA PRO A 80 -8.26 -11.87 -8.83
C PRO A 80 -7.41 -10.88 -9.63
N VAL A 81 -7.82 -10.62 -10.87
CA VAL A 81 -7.26 -9.55 -11.69
C VAL A 81 -8.35 -8.51 -11.92
N ILE A 82 -8.04 -7.28 -11.58
CA ILE A 82 -8.99 -6.17 -11.53
C ILE A 82 -8.49 -5.02 -12.40
N CYS A 83 -9.38 -4.37 -13.13
CA CYS A 83 -9.06 -3.14 -13.86
C CYS A 83 -10.24 -2.16 -13.86
N ALA A 84 -9.98 -0.90 -14.21
CA ALA A 84 -11.02 0.11 -14.39
C ALA A 84 -11.37 0.42 -15.86
N ASN A 85 -10.68 -0.22 -16.84
CA ASN A 85 -10.86 0.10 -18.25
C ASN A 85 -11.70 -0.96 -19.00
N ARG A 86 -12.62 -0.47 -19.85
CA ARG A 86 -13.52 -1.31 -20.66
C ARG A 86 -12.81 -2.10 -21.75
N HIS A 87 -11.70 -1.58 -22.27
CA HIS A 87 -10.93 -2.23 -23.33
C HIS A 87 -10.44 -3.62 -22.89
N SER A 88 -9.84 -3.69 -21.70
CA SER A 88 -9.29 -4.91 -21.14
C SER A 88 -10.39 -5.92 -20.80
N LYS A 89 -11.52 -5.46 -20.28
CA LYS A 89 -12.69 -6.33 -20.03
C LYS A 89 -13.24 -6.94 -21.33
N ASN A 90 -13.36 -6.15 -22.39
CA ASN A 90 -13.81 -6.65 -23.69
C ASN A 90 -12.83 -7.67 -24.29
N ARG A 91 -11.52 -7.49 -24.07
CA ARG A 91 -10.48 -8.39 -24.60
C ARG A 91 -10.34 -9.68 -23.81
N LEU A 92 -10.42 -9.61 -22.48
CA LEU A 92 -10.06 -10.72 -21.59
C LEU A 92 -11.26 -11.37 -20.89
N GLY A 93 -12.47 -10.85 -21.10
CA GLY A 93 -13.72 -11.47 -20.63
C GLY A 93 -13.75 -11.69 -19.12
N ASP A 94 -14.10 -12.90 -18.71
CA ASP A 94 -14.30 -13.26 -17.29
C ASP A 94 -13.02 -13.33 -16.47
N ARG A 95 -11.84 -13.33 -17.12
CA ARG A 95 -10.56 -13.25 -16.42
C ARG A 95 -10.43 -11.95 -15.61
N ILE A 96 -11.10 -10.90 -16.06
CA ILE A 96 -11.01 -9.54 -15.52
C ILE A 96 -12.29 -9.17 -14.78
N ARG A 97 -12.11 -8.68 -13.55
CA ARG A 97 -13.14 -7.94 -12.81
C ARG A 97 -13.00 -6.46 -13.18
N CYS A 98 -13.95 -5.93 -13.95
CA CYS A 98 -13.94 -4.53 -14.34
C CYS A 98 -14.72 -3.71 -13.33
N ILE A 99 -14.11 -2.73 -12.67
CA ILE A 99 -14.84 -1.81 -11.79
C ILE A 99 -15.38 -0.61 -12.57
N ASP A 100 -16.46 0.01 -12.08
CA ASP A 100 -16.87 1.34 -12.52
C ASP A 100 -16.13 2.39 -11.69
N ILE A 101 -15.21 3.12 -12.34
CA ILE A 101 -14.38 4.11 -11.68
C ILE A 101 -15.17 5.34 -11.19
N ASN A 102 -16.31 5.63 -11.84
CA ASN A 102 -17.17 6.74 -11.43
C ASN A 102 -17.96 6.35 -10.18
N ASP A 103 -18.49 5.12 -10.13
CA ASP A 103 -19.11 4.58 -8.92
C ASP A 103 -18.11 4.53 -7.76
N LEU A 104 -16.89 4.02 -8.00
CA LEU A 104 -15.82 4.03 -7.00
C LEU A 104 -15.59 5.45 -6.45
N THR A 105 -15.46 6.44 -7.34
CA THR A 105 -15.21 7.84 -6.95
C THR A 105 -16.36 8.41 -6.15
N ALA A 106 -17.61 8.16 -6.57
CA ALA A 106 -18.80 8.59 -5.85
C ALA A 106 -18.88 7.98 -4.45
N ARG A 107 -18.54 6.69 -4.30
CA ARG A 107 -18.56 5.99 -3.01
C ARG A 107 -17.46 6.44 -2.05
N ILE A 108 -16.32 6.88 -2.55
CA ILE A 108 -15.25 7.49 -1.74
C ILE A 108 -15.60 8.94 -1.36
N GLY A 109 -16.45 9.61 -2.15
CA GLY A 109 -16.83 11.00 -1.91
C GLY A 109 -15.73 12.02 -2.26
N GLY A 110 -14.79 11.63 -3.13
CA GLY A 110 -13.67 12.48 -3.56
C GLY A 110 -13.83 13.06 -4.97
N LEU A 111 -12.97 14.01 -5.32
CA LEU A 111 -12.85 14.49 -6.71
C LEU A 111 -12.18 13.43 -7.57
N SER A 112 -12.63 13.27 -8.83
CA SER A 112 -12.10 12.25 -9.75
C SER A 112 -10.58 12.34 -9.92
N HIS A 113 -10.01 13.56 -10.02
CA HIS A 113 -8.56 13.72 -10.18
C HIS A 113 -7.75 13.39 -8.92
N HIS A 114 -8.38 13.24 -7.75
CA HIS A 114 -7.74 12.72 -6.54
C HIS A 114 -7.85 11.20 -6.46
N VAL A 115 -9.07 10.67 -6.61
CA VAL A 115 -9.35 9.22 -6.51
C VAL A 115 -8.69 8.43 -7.64
N GLN A 116 -8.61 9.03 -8.82
CA GLN A 116 -8.14 8.39 -10.05
C GLN A 116 -6.74 8.90 -10.46
N ALA A 117 -6.01 9.53 -9.52
CA ALA A 117 -4.72 10.14 -9.80
C ALA A 117 -3.68 9.12 -10.30
N SER A 118 -3.70 7.90 -9.80
CA SER A 118 -2.88 6.79 -10.31
C SER A 118 -3.53 5.44 -9.99
N SER A 119 -2.98 4.35 -10.54
CA SER A 119 -3.40 2.99 -10.16
C SER A 119 -3.30 2.73 -8.65
N GLY A 120 -2.35 3.37 -7.95
CA GLY A 120 -2.22 3.31 -6.50
C GLY A 120 -3.42 3.89 -5.77
N HIS A 121 -3.87 5.07 -6.21
CA HIS A 121 -5.03 5.75 -5.62
C HIS A 121 -6.32 4.94 -5.79
N ILE A 122 -6.55 4.45 -7.01
CA ILE A 122 -7.72 3.65 -7.35
C ILE A 122 -7.74 2.36 -6.52
N LEU A 123 -6.60 1.67 -6.45
CA LEU A 123 -6.52 0.42 -5.70
C LEU A 123 -6.70 0.66 -4.20
N SER A 124 -6.12 1.70 -3.61
CA SER A 124 -6.33 2.03 -2.19
C SER A 124 -7.82 2.25 -1.87
N CYS A 125 -8.51 3.00 -2.73
CA CYS A 125 -9.95 3.22 -2.62
C CYS A 125 -10.73 1.91 -2.74
N LEU A 126 -10.37 1.07 -3.71
CA LEU A 126 -11.02 -0.22 -3.93
C LEU A 126 -10.86 -1.14 -2.71
N LEU A 127 -9.66 -1.24 -2.14
CA LEU A 127 -9.39 -2.09 -0.99
C LEU A 127 -10.14 -1.63 0.27
N GLN A 128 -10.33 -0.32 0.47
CA GLN A 128 -11.22 0.20 1.50
C GLN A 128 -12.64 -0.36 1.34
N LEU A 129 -13.20 -0.24 0.13
CA LEU A 129 -14.54 -0.74 -0.15
C LEU A 129 -14.63 -2.26 0.02
N MET A 130 -13.52 -2.97 -0.20
CA MET A 130 -13.39 -4.39 0.07
C MET A 130 -13.21 -4.76 1.55
N GLY A 131 -13.13 -3.78 2.44
CA GLY A 131 -13.09 -3.96 3.90
C GLY A 131 -11.70 -4.07 4.52
N ALA A 132 -10.63 -3.76 3.78
CA ALA A 132 -9.29 -3.69 4.37
C ALA A 132 -9.30 -2.71 5.55
N ALA A 133 -8.71 -3.10 6.68
CA ALA A 133 -8.57 -2.22 7.85
C ALA A 133 -7.29 -1.39 7.78
N ARG A 134 -6.26 -1.92 7.10
CA ARG A 134 -4.95 -1.28 6.98
C ARG A 134 -4.32 -1.54 5.61
N LEU A 135 -3.68 -0.51 5.06
CA LEU A 135 -2.79 -0.62 3.89
C LEU A 135 -1.35 -0.29 4.28
N ILE A 136 -0.42 -1.09 3.75
CA ILE A 136 1.02 -0.85 3.86
C ILE A 136 1.54 -0.57 2.45
N LEU A 137 2.00 0.66 2.18
CA LEU A 137 2.49 1.06 0.87
C LEU A 137 3.97 0.69 0.72
N THR A 138 4.34 -0.14 -0.25
CA THR A 138 5.74 -0.39 -0.62
C THR A 138 5.94 -0.26 -2.14
N GLY A 139 7.06 0.32 -2.59
CA GLY A 139 7.28 0.66 -4.00
C GLY A 139 6.53 1.91 -4.49
N PHE A 140 6.19 2.83 -3.59
CA PHE A 140 5.50 4.09 -3.88
C PHE A 140 6.44 5.30 -3.76
N ASP A 141 7.58 5.27 -4.45
CA ASP A 141 8.65 6.26 -4.28
C ASP A 141 8.20 7.70 -4.62
N CYS A 142 7.45 7.85 -5.72
CA CYS A 142 7.02 9.14 -6.28
C CYS A 142 8.15 10.19 -6.41
N ARG A 143 9.36 9.70 -6.69
CA ARG A 143 10.57 10.48 -6.95
C ARG A 143 11.51 9.66 -7.81
N VAL A 144 12.59 10.30 -8.24
CA VAL A 144 13.70 9.59 -8.86
C VAL A 144 14.55 8.91 -7.78
N VAL A 145 14.89 7.64 -8.01
CA VAL A 145 15.85 6.85 -7.23
C VAL A 145 16.84 6.25 -8.23
N ASP A 146 18.13 6.53 -8.05
CA ASP A 146 19.21 6.04 -8.92
C ASP A 146 18.93 6.27 -10.43
N GLY A 147 18.41 7.45 -10.75
CA GLY A 147 18.09 7.86 -12.12
C GLY A 147 16.82 7.24 -12.71
N ARG A 148 16.03 6.51 -11.91
CA ARG A 148 14.81 5.81 -12.33
C ARG A 148 13.57 6.33 -11.62
N THR A 149 12.43 6.30 -12.30
CA THR A 149 11.09 6.56 -11.74
C THR A 149 10.27 5.29 -11.54
N HIS A 150 10.74 4.17 -12.09
CA HIS A 150 10.14 2.84 -12.01
C HIS A 150 11.22 1.80 -11.76
N GLY A 151 10.89 0.70 -11.08
CA GLY A 151 11.82 -0.43 -10.90
C GLY A 151 11.82 -1.43 -12.07
N HIS A 152 11.21 -1.06 -13.19
CA HIS A 152 11.06 -1.89 -14.39
C HIS A 152 11.13 -1.01 -15.65
N ASN A 153 11.32 -1.63 -16.82
CA ASN A 153 11.63 -0.93 -18.07
C ASN A 153 10.41 -0.75 -19.00
N ASP A 154 9.19 -0.85 -18.51
CA ASP A 154 7.99 -0.78 -19.40
C ASP A 154 7.58 0.65 -19.73
N TYR A 155 8.13 1.65 -19.03
CA TYR A 155 7.80 3.06 -19.21
C TYR A 155 9.07 3.89 -19.46
N ASN A 156 8.96 4.90 -20.33
CA ASN A 156 10.02 5.88 -20.55
C ASN A 156 9.97 6.95 -19.45
N SER A 157 10.94 6.91 -18.55
CA SER A 157 10.95 7.52 -17.21
C SER A 157 11.18 9.04 -17.11
N LEU A 158 11.34 9.76 -18.23
CA LEU A 158 11.83 11.16 -18.17
C LEU A 158 10.73 12.21 -17.93
N ASN A 159 9.45 11.85 -18.03
CA ASN A 159 8.33 12.81 -17.94
C ASN A 159 7.43 12.60 -16.70
N ASP A 160 7.83 11.77 -15.73
CA ASP A 160 6.96 11.43 -14.61
C ASP A 160 6.99 12.46 -13.47
N LEU A 161 8.05 13.27 -13.37
CA LEU A 161 8.20 14.23 -12.26
C LEU A 161 7.05 15.25 -12.18
N PRO A 162 6.63 15.92 -13.28
CA PRO A 162 5.47 16.79 -13.24
C PRO A 162 4.17 16.07 -12.87
N VAL A 163 4.05 14.77 -13.21
CA VAL A 163 2.89 13.94 -12.86
C VAL A 163 2.92 13.63 -11.36
N PHE A 164 4.08 13.34 -10.79
CA PHE A 164 4.21 13.12 -9.35
C PHE A 164 3.78 14.36 -8.56
N GLU A 165 4.33 15.52 -8.90
CA GLU A 165 4.06 16.77 -8.20
C GLU A 165 2.64 17.29 -8.46
N GLY A 166 2.19 17.30 -9.71
CA GLY A 166 0.92 17.91 -10.11
C GLY A 166 -0.31 17.03 -9.94
N GLN A 167 -0.14 15.71 -9.83
CA GLN A 167 -1.25 14.76 -9.81
C GLN A 167 -1.16 13.77 -8.66
N PHE A 168 -0.04 13.06 -8.49
CA PHE A 168 0.03 11.99 -7.49
C PHE A 168 0.10 12.52 -6.07
N MET A 169 0.90 13.57 -5.80
CA MET A 169 1.01 14.13 -4.44
C MET A 169 -0.31 14.75 -3.95
N PRO A 170 -1.00 15.59 -4.73
CA PRO A 170 -2.32 16.10 -4.34
C PRO A 170 -3.33 14.97 -4.14
N GLY A 171 -3.29 13.92 -4.98
CA GLY A 171 -4.13 12.73 -4.83
C GLY A 171 -3.93 12.05 -3.48
N TRP A 172 -2.69 11.77 -3.08
CA TRP A 172 -2.40 11.12 -1.80
C TRP A 172 -2.76 11.99 -0.60
N GLN A 173 -2.53 13.30 -0.68
CA GLN A 173 -2.95 14.23 0.37
C GLN A 173 -4.46 14.24 0.55
N ALA A 174 -5.22 14.25 -0.55
CA ALA A 174 -6.67 14.18 -0.50
C ALA A 174 -7.17 12.83 0.03
N LEU A 175 -6.58 11.70 -0.43
CA LEU A 175 -6.98 10.38 0.05
C LEU A 175 -6.68 10.16 1.53
N ALA A 176 -5.63 10.77 2.08
CA ALA A 176 -5.36 10.72 3.52
C ALA A 176 -6.49 11.31 4.39
N LEU A 177 -7.34 12.17 3.81
CA LEU A 177 -8.50 12.75 4.49
C LEU A 177 -9.82 12.02 4.19
N LEU A 178 -9.86 11.26 3.09
CA LEU A 178 -11.08 10.61 2.59
C LEU A 178 -11.16 9.12 2.97
N LEU A 179 -10.01 8.48 3.14
CA LEU A 179 -9.95 7.07 3.47
C LEU A 179 -10.05 6.86 4.99
N ASP A 180 -10.92 5.94 5.39
CA ASP A 180 -11.19 5.56 6.79
C ASP A 180 -10.46 4.26 7.16
N ILE A 181 -9.28 4.07 6.56
CA ILE A 181 -8.41 2.92 6.79
C ILE A 181 -7.05 3.43 7.18
N GLU A 182 -6.34 2.66 8.01
CA GLU A 182 -4.98 3.03 8.37
C GLU A 182 -4.06 2.83 7.17
N ILE A 183 -3.31 3.86 6.79
CA ILE A 183 -2.32 3.77 5.71
C ILE A 183 -0.95 4.09 6.27
N ILE A 184 -0.02 3.17 6.07
CA ILE A 184 1.38 3.30 6.50
C ILE A 184 2.27 3.28 5.26
N ASN A 185 3.20 4.22 5.19
CA ASN A 185 4.20 4.25 4.14
C ASN A 185 5.43 3.43 4.54
N ALA A 186 5.58 2.26 3.92
CA ALA A 186 6.74 1.39 4.06
C ALA A 186 7.71 1.46 2.87
N THR A 187 7.65 2.53 2.09
CA THR A 187 8.55 2.77 0.96
C THR A 187 9.76 3.59 1.44
N PRO A 188 11.00 3.04 1.38
CA PRO A 188 12.20 3.76 1.82
C PRO A 188 12.40 5.10 1.10
N GLY A 189 12.38 6.18 1.88
CA GLY A 189 12.56 7.54 1.37
C GLY A 189 11.49 8.01 0.39
N SER A 190 10.28 7.43 0.40
CA SER A 190 9.19 7.90 -0.47
C SER A 190 8.93 9.39 -0.32
N ALA A 191 8.55 10.05 -1.41
CA ALA A 191 8.15 11.46 -1.42
C ALA A 191 6.74 11.72 -0.86
N ILE A 192 5.91 10.69 -0.66
CA ILE A 192 4.55 10.79 -0.10
C ILE A 192 4.62 11.03 1.42
N PRO A 193 4.32 12.23 1.94
CA PRO A 193 4.57 12.57 3.34
C PRO A 193 3.32 12.47 4.24
N CYS A 194 2.13 12.27 3.64
CA CYS A 194 0.85 12.33 4.34
C CYS A 194 0.51 11.09 5.17
N PHE A 195 1.38 10.07 5.17
CA PHE A 195 1.20 8.83 5.92
C PHE A 195 2.40 8.57 6.84
N PRO A 196 2.19 7.95 8.01
CA PRO A 196 3.30 7.55 8.88
C PRO A 196 4.29 6.64 8.15
N PHE A 197 5.59 6.88 8.36
CA PHE A 197 6.66 6.04 7.81
C PHE A 197 7.06 4.95 8.79
N ARG A 198 7.22 3.71 8.30
CA ARG A 198 7.75 2.56 9.05
C ARG A 198 8.48 1.61 8.12
N SER A 199 9.34 0.73 8.63
CA SER A 199 9.88 -0.34 7.79
C SER A 199 8.77 -1.35 7.43
N LEU A 200 8.95 -2.08 6.32
CA LEU A 200 8.02 -3.15 5.95
C LEU A 200 7.97 -4.24 7.04
N GLU A 201 9.13 -4.58 7.62
CA GLU A 201 9.22 -5.55 8.71
C GLU A 201 8.42 -5.10 9.93
N ASP A 202 8.56 -3.85 10.37
CA ASP A 202 7.79 -3.31 11.49
C ASP A 202 6.30 -3.39 11.21
N CYS A 203 5.85 -3.00 10.01
CA CYS A 203 4.43 -3.03 9.66
C CYS A 203 3.82 -4.43 9.71
N LEU A 204 4.60 -5.47 9.39
CA LEU A 204 4.12 -6.86 9.29
C LEU A 204 4.25 -7.63 10.59
N THR A 205 5.20 -7.24 11.44
CA THR A 205 5.41 -7.83 12.77
C THR A 205 4.64 -7.09 13.86
N TRP A 206 4.27 -5.83 13.64
CA TRP A 206 3.49 -5.04 14.57
C TRP A 206 2.10 -5.64 14.76
N ARG A 207 1.82 -6.01 16.01
CA ARG A 207 0.47 -6.30 16.48
C ARG A 207 0.01 -5.10 17.30
N PRO A 208 -1.22 -4.60 17.11
CA PRO A 208 -1.82 -3.79 18.15
C PRO A 208 -1.78 -4.64 19.42
N MET A 209 -1.30 -4.08 20.53
CA MET A 209 -1.58 -4.70 21.83
C MET A 209 -3.08 -4.89 21.88
N GLY A 210 -3.53 -6.16 21.94
CA GLY A 210 -4.92 -6.44 22.24
C GLY A 210 -5.29 -5.79 23.56
N GLU A 211 -6.58 -5.67 23.84
CA GLU A 211 -7.11 -5.20 25.13
C GLU A 211 -6.63 -6.04 26.34
N ALA A 212 -5.90 -7.13 26.11
CA ALA A 212 -5.28 -7.93 27.15
C ALA A 212 -3.97 -7.27 27.64
N PRO A 213 -3.85 -6.98 28.95
CA PRO A 213 -2.61 -6.48 29.52
C PRO A 213 -1.46 -7.48 29.29
N TYR A 214 -0.27 -6.95 29.00
CA TYR A 214 0.97 -7.71 28.89
C TYR A 214 1.14 -8.66 30.09
N ASP A 215 1.37 -9.94 29.81
CA ASP A 215 1.36 -11.03 30.80
C ASP A 215 2.73 -11.32 31.44
N GLY A 216 3.76 -10.54 31.07
CA GLY A 216 5.12 -10.68 31.62
C GLY A 216 5.93 -11.84 31.04
N SER A 217 5.48 -12.49 29.96
CA SER A 217 6.24 -13.55 29.31
C SER A 217 7.51 -13.03 28.58
N PRO A 218 8.65 -13.75 28.62
CA PRO A 218 9.91 -13.26 28.05
C PRO A 218 9.90 -13.20 26.53
N ILE A 219 10.26 -12.04 25.96
CA ILE A 219 10.41 -11.83 24.52
C ILE A 219 11.90 -11.95 24.16
N ARG A 220 12.24 -12.67 23.08
CA ARG A 220 13.63 -12.81 22.60
C ARG A 220 13.92 -11.81 21.49
N SER A 221 14.88 -10.90 21.69
CA SER A 221 15.38 -9.98 20.67
C SER A 221 16.57 -10.55 19.90
N ARG A 222 16.73 -10.12 18.65
CA ARG A 222 18.02 -10.08 17.94
C ARG A 222 18.32 -8.61 17.66
N GLU A 223 18.90 -7.92 18.63
CA GLU A 223 19.46 -6.59 18.45
C GLU A 223 20.87 -6.70 17.87
N THR A 224 21.05 -6.30 16.63
CA THR A 224 22.27 -5.69 16.11
C THR A 224 21.84 -4.83 14.94
N ASP A 225 21.83 -3.49 15.08
CA ASP A 225 22.16 -2.51 14.01
C ASP A 225 21.50 -1.10 14.09
N TYR A 226 21.12 -0.54 15.25
CA TYR A 226 20.80 0.91 15.30
C TYR A 226 21.31 1.64 16.56
N PRO A 227 22.04 2.77 16.44
CA PRO A 227 22.60 3.50 17.57
C PRO A 227 21.79 4.77 17.88
N TYR A 228 20.83 4.73 18.81
CA TYR A 228 20.37 5.93 19.51
C TYR A 228 20.18 5.67 21.00
N ARG A 229 20.65 6.61 21.82
CA ARG A 229 20.85 6.52 23.28
C ARG A 229 19.51 6.50 24.04
N GLU A 230 19.40 5.58 25.00
CA GLU A 230 18.28 5.45 25.95
C GLU A 230 18.02 6.72 26.76
N LYS A 231 16.73 7.02 26.97
CA LYS A 231 16.26 7.93 28.02
C LYS A 231 15.00 7.33 28.64
N VAL A 232 15.18 6.57 29.73
CA VAL A 232 14.08 5.95 30.48
C VAL A 232 13.26 7.05 31.17
N VAL A 233 11.95 7.09 30.92
CA VAL A 233 11.00 7.97 31.63
C VAL A 233 9.96 7.08 32.32
N VAL A 234 9.88 7.16 33.66
CA VAL A 234 8.83 6.49 34.45
C VAL A 234 7.60 7.38 34.50
N TRP A 235 6.42 6.83 34.18
CA TRP A 235 5.16 7.58 34.14
C TRP A 235 4.03 6.95 34.96
N THR A 236 3.17 7.79 35.54
CA THR A 236 2.17 7.44 36.56
C THR A 236 0.73 7.95 36.25
N GLY A 237 0.29 7.95 34.98
CA GLY A 237 -1.04 8.45 34.58
C GLY A 237 -1.94 7.44 33.83
N ARG A 238 -3.05 7.91 33.23
CA ARG A 238 -4.12 7.07 32.62
C ARG A 238 -3.94 6.79 31.11
N PRO A 239 -4.10 5.53 30.63
CA PRO A 239 -3.58 5.01 29.36
C PRO A 239 -4.39 5.29 28.08
N GLU A 240 -5.62 5.79 28.17
CA GLU A 240 -6.59 5.80 27.05
C GLU A 240 -6.36 6.84 25.92
N ARG A 241 -5.16 7.43 25.80
CA ARG A 241 -4.85 8.45 24.76
C ARG A 241 -3.45 8.36 24.14
N PHE A 242 -2.78 7.21 24.19
CA PHE A 242 -1.46 7.04 23.56
C PHE A 242 -1.38 5.84 22.63
N TRP A 243 -0.63 6.02 21.54
CA TRP A 243 -0.19 4.97 20.62
C TRP A 243 1.23 4.58 21.03
N GLY A 244 1.40 3.41 21.64
CA GLY A 244 2.72 2.88 22.00
C GLY A 244 3.30 2.03 20.88
N ALA A 245 4.59 2.22 20.57
CA ALA A 245 5.39 1.19 19.92
C ALA A 245 5.99 0.31 21.03
N ALA A 246 5.91 -1.01 20.87
CA ALA A 246 6.74 -1.92 21.64
C ALA A 246 7.98 -2.21 20.78
N ASP A 247 9.05 -1.46 20.98
CA ASP A 247 10.38 -1.75 20.44
C ASP A 247 11.19 -2.53 21.48
N GLY A 248 10.71 -3.73 21.78
CA GLY A 248 11.58 -4.80 22.28
C GLY A 248 12.21 -4.67 23.67
N ASN A 249 12.16 -3.53 24.38
CA ASN A 249 12.49 -3.43 25.82
C ASN A 249 12.00 -2.16 26.53
N ASP A 250 11.44 -1.15 25.84
CA ASP A 250 10.87 0.04 26.49
C ASP A 250 9.53 0.48 25.87
N LEU A 251 8.72 1.18 26.67
CA LEU A 251 7.47 1.80 26.22
C LEU A 251 7.79 3.16 25.60
N VAL A 252 7.96 3.25 24.28
CA VAL A 252 8.17 4.54 23.61
C VAL A 252 6.82 5.23 23.39
N LEU A 253 6.54 6.25 24.22
CA LEU A 253 5.39 7.14 24.09
C LEU A 253 5.75 8.34 23.21
N TYR A 254 5.18 8.42 22.00
CA TYR A 254 5.33 9.59 21.14
C TYR A 254 4.35 10.70 21.52
N ARG A 255 4.84 11.94 21.65
CA ARG A 255 4.00 13.14 21.73
C ARG A 255 3.59 13.59 20.31
N PRO A 256 2.33 13.96 20.06
CA PRO A 256 1.85 14.38 18.73
C PRO A 256 2.47 15.67 18.13
N MET A 257 3.43 16.33 18.78
CA MET A 257 3.95 17.65 18.35
C MET A 257 5.43 17.67 17.94
N GLU A 258 6.16 16.55 17.97
CA GLU A 258 7.61 16.56 17.65
C GLU A 258 7.94 16.20 16.19
N TRP A 259 6.95 16.17 15.29
CA TRP A 259 7.15 15.86 13.87
C TRP A 259 6.72 17.03 12.97
N MET A 260 7.54 18.08 12.92
CA MET A 260 7.71 18.89 11.71
C MET A 260 9.22 19.02 11.47
N PRO A 261 9.75 18.67 10.28
CA PRO A 261 11.09 19.11 9.94
C PRO A 261 11.07 20.66 9.86
N ALA A 262 12.19 21.27 10.22
CA ALA A 262 12.41 22.71 10.05
C ALA A 262 12.20 23.17 8.60
#